data_AF-B4KIT8-F1
#
_entry.id   AF-B4KIT8-F1
#
_cell.length_a   1.000
_cell.length_b   1.000
_cell.length_c   1.000
_cell.angle_alpha   90.00
_cell.angle_beta   90.00
_cell.angle_gamma   90.00
#
_symmetry.space_group_name_H-M   'P 1'
#
loop_
_entity.id
_entity.type
_entity.pdbx_description
1 polymer ?
#
loop_
_entity_poly.entity_id
_entity_poly.type
_entity_poly.pdbx_seq_one_letter_code
_entity_poly.pdbx_strand_id
1 'polypeptide(L)'
;MFRFLIAPHSLRFLCRRSSRNELNHMRKQSNKPSNTPRPPKDPPDEGYEPQCVAHDGIEVPEFIKPKAYRQFCGPDEPLGPGAGLNKKYKNGHYFGYHRFSFVELQNQSVGLRDERRACGGAPVPTEEDVDDEKRDDNLESMKEQEKKCEEQLATQAKEKKVASKKAKEKKLEKMCELRRQKEKVAKSIDKEISIVLSDCEDKLDNNSCKSFDCQEMVKAAVEKARKNASKKDSDKKKDAKEADKKSDDKSKCETDKGDKKP
;
A
#
# COMPACT_ATOMS: atom_id res chain seq x y z
N MET A 1 -34.98 -39.96 -62.33
CA MET A 1 -35.27 -39.62 -60.92
C MET A 1 -33.99 -39.81 -60.13
N PHE A 2 -33.45 -38.72 -59.61
CA PHE A 2 -32.10 -38.63 -59.07
C PHE A 2 -31.98 -39.29 -57.69
N ARG A 3 -30.98 -40.16 -57.53
CA ARG A 3 -30.58 -40.73 -56.24
C ARG A 3 -29.73 -39.71 -55.49
N PHE A 4 -30.13 -39.40 -54.27
CA PHE A 4 -29.36 -38.62 -53.30
C PHE A 4 -28.06 -39.35 -52.93
N LEU A 5 -26.93 -38.68 -53.08
CA LEU A 5 -25.66 -39.02 -52.45
C LEU A 5 -25.22 -37.79 -51.65
N ILE A 6 -25.78 -37.63 -50.45
CA ILE A 6 -25.24 -36.72 -49.44
C ILE A 6 -24.19 -37.53 -48.68
N ALA A 7 -22.93 -37.29 -49.00
CA ALA A 7 -21.82 -37.76 -48.19
C ALA A 7 -21.76 -36.90 -46.91
N PRO A 8 -21.78 -37.49 -45.70
CA PRO A 8 -21.36 -36.77 -44.52
C PRO A 8 -19.83 -36.66 -44.53
N HIS A 9 -19.30 -35.47 -44.80
CA HIS A 9 -17.94 -35.11 -44.43
C HIS A 9 -17.82 -35.03 -42.90
N SER A 10 -17.90 -36.18 -42.21
CA SER A 10 -17.46 -36.28 -40.83
C SER A 10 -15.94 -36.39 -40.82
N LEU A 11 -15.25 -35.26 -40.93
CA LEU A 11 -13.87 -35.17 -40.45
C LEU A 11 -13.92 -35.19 -38.92
N ARG A 12 -14.15 -36.39 -38.37
CA ARG A 12 -13.81 -36.69 -36.99
C ARG A 12 -12.29 -36.55 -36.90
N PHE A 13 -11.83 -35.38 -36.47
CA PHE A 13 -10.55 -35.24 -35.81
C PHE A 13 -10.59 -36.16 -34.58
N LEU A 14 -10.21 -37.42 -34.77
CA LEU A 14 -9.76 -38.26 -33.70
C LEU A 14 -8.45 -37.62 -33.22
N CYS A 15 -8.58 -36.63 -32.34
CA CYS A 15 -7.53 -36.32 -31.39
C CYS A 15 -7.25 -37.63 -30.65
N ARG A 16 -6.23 -38.36 -31.15
CA ARG A 16 -5.52 -39.37 -30.38
C ARG A 16 -5.13 -38.70 -29.07
N ARG A 17 -5.95 -38.93 -28.04
CA ARG A 17 -5.62 -38.69 -26.65
C ARG A 17 -4.46 -39.64 -26.37
N SER A 18 -3.26 -39.18 -26.72
CA SER A 18 -2.01 -39.86 -26.44
C SER A 18 -1.94 -40.04 -24.94
N SER A 19 -1.91 -41.29 -24.50
CA SER A 19 -1.74 -41.73 -23.11
C SER A 19 -0.35 -41.35 -22.59
N ARG A 20 -0.10 -40.05 -22.43
CA ARG A 20 1.15 -39.50 -21.84
C ARG A 20 1.17 -39.51 -20.32
N ASN A 21 0.22 -40.19 -19.66
CA ASN A 21 0.13 -40.20 -18.20
C ASN A 21 0.77 -41.43 -17.52
N GLU A 22 1.40 -42.37 -18.25
CA GLU A 22 2.01 -43.57 -17.64
C GLU A 22 3.54 -43.70 -17.81
N LEU A 23 4.27 -42.59 -18.07
CA LEU A 23 5.74 -42.62 -18.15
C LEU A 23 6.45 -41.71 -17.12
N ASN A 24 5.77 -41.27 -16.07
CA ASN A 24 6.33 -40.31 -15.11
C ASN A 24 6.88 -40.88 -13.81
N HIS A 25 6.89 -42.21 -13.60
CA HIS A 25 7.36 -42.76 -12.32
C HIS A 25 8.75 -43.41 -12.28
N MET A 26 9.48 -43.57 -13.39
CA MET A 26 10.80 -44.24 -13.35
C MET A 26 11.88 -43.57 -14.21
N ARG A 27 11.82 -42.25 -14.41
CA ARG A 27 13.02 -41.51 -14.82
C ARG A 27 13.71 -41.00 -13.56
N LYS A 28 14.57 -41.84 -12.97
CA LYS A 28 15.63 -41.35 -12.08
C LYS A 28 16.34 -40.22 -12.86
N GLN A 29 16.11 -38.98 -12.45
CA GLN A 29 16.83 -37.85 -13.00
C GLN A 29 18.31 -38.16 -12.79
N SER A 30 19.08 -38.17 -13.87
CA SER A 30 20.49 -38.50 -13.76
C SER A 30 21.17 -37.43 -12.89
N ASN A 31 21.82 -37.84 -11.80
CA ASN A 31 22.68 -36.96 -10.99
C ASN A 31 23.95 -36.51 -11.73
N LYS A 32 24.01 -36.69 -13.07
CA LYS A 32 25.12 -36.22 -13.88
C LYS A 32 24.89 -34.73 -14.14
N PRO A 33 25.78 -33.84 -13.68
CA PRO A 33 25.67 -32.43 -13.97
C PRO A 33 25.67 -32.25 -15.49
N SER A 34 24.79 -31.38 -15.99
CA SER A 34 24.75 -30.98 -17.39
C SER A 34 26.18 -30.72 -17.91
N ASN A 35 26.50 -31.17 -19.13
CA ASN A 35 27.79 -30.87 -19.77
C ASN A 35 27.98 -29.37 -20.06
N THR A 36 26.95 -28.55 -19.82
CA THR A 36 27.07 -27.10 -19.82
C THR A 36 27.59 -26.60 -18.46
N PRO A 37 28.67 -25.79 -18.42
CA PRO A 37 29.11 -25.19 -17.17
C PRO A 37 27.97 -24.37 -16.56
N ARG A 38 27.82 -24.51 -15.25
CA ARG A 38 26.78 -23.82 -14.50
C ARG A 38 27.01 -22.31 -14.59
N PRO A 39 25.97 -21.51 -14.90
CA PRO A 39 26.09 -20.06 -14.83
C PRO A 39 26.66 -19.64 -13.46
N PRO A 40 27.67 -18.75 -13.42
CA PRO A 40 28.34 -18.40 -12.17
C PRO A 40 27.41 -17.87 -11.07
N LYS A 41 26.28 -17.29 -11.47
CA LYS A 41 25.30 -16.64 -10.58
C LYS A 41 24.05 -17.47 -10.31
N ASP A 42 23.99 -18.72 -10.79
CA ASP A 42 22.87 -19.60 -10.49
C ASP A 42 22.90 -20.06 -9.02
N PRO A 43 21.74 -20.25 -8.38
CA PRO A 43 21.62 -20.76 -7.01
C PRO A 43 21.79 -22.29 -6.94
N PRO A 44 22.31 -22.84 -5.82
CA PRO A 44 22.56 -24.28 -5.67
C PRO A 44 21.37 -25.14 -6.11
N ASP A 45 21.62 -26.29 -6.73
CA ASP A 45 20.55 -27.15 -7.23
C ASP A 45 19.70 -27.75 -6.08
N GLU A 46 20.31 -27.97 -4.91
CA GLU A 46 19.66 -28.48 -3.70
C GLU A 46 19.77 -27.48 -2.53
N GLY A 47 18.72 -27.38 -1.70
CA GLY A 47 18.74 -26.58 -0.47
C GLY A 47 18.65 -25.06 -0.66
N TYR A 48 18.29 -24.58 -1.86
CA TYR A 48 18.16 -23.15 -2.11
C TYR A 48 16.84 -22.57 -1.55
N GLU A 49 16.89 -22.03 -0.34
CA GLU A 49 15.75 -21.40 0.34
C GLU A 49 16.12 -20.02 0.90
N PRO A 50 16.26 -19.00 0.04
CA PRO A 50 16.55 -17.66 0.51
C PRO A 50 15.36 -17.07 1.28
N GLN A 51 15.66 -16.42 2.41
CA GLN A 51 14.63 -15.75 3.23
C GLN A 51 14.19 -14.40 2.65
N CYS A 52 15.08 -13.70 1.96
CA CYS A 52 14.80 -12.39 1.36
C CYS A 52 15.71 -12.11 0.16
N VAL A 53 15.38 -11.05 -0.57
CA VAL A 53 16.20 -10.49 -1.64
C VAL A 53 16.85 -9.21 -1.13
N ALA A 54 18.14 -9.27 -0.79
CA ALA A 54 18.89 -8.15 -0.24
C ALA A 54 19.49 -7.28 -1.36
N HIS A 55 18.66 -6.41 -1.97
CA HIS A 55 19.11 -5.54 -3.05
C HIS A 55 18.34 -4.21 -3.14
N ASP A 56 19.03 -3.06 -3.10
CA ASP A 56 18.40 -1.72 -3.05
C ASP A 56 17.68 -1.35 -4.35
N GLY A 57 18.17 -1.87 -5.47
CA GLY A 57 17.59 -1.65 -6.80
C GLY A 57 16.40 -2.55 -7.17
N ILE A 58 15.96 -3.45 -6.29
CA ILE A 58 14.88 -4.43 -6.54
C ILE A 58 13.92 -4.42 -5.36
N GLU A 59 12.65 -4.16 -5.66
CA GLU A 59 11.55 -4.32 -4.71
C GLU A 59 10.79 -5.59 -5.07
N VAL A 60 10.76 -6.57 -4.16
CA VAL A 60 10.04 -7.83 -4.36
C VAL A 60 8.71 -7.77 -3.63
N PRO A 61 7.57 -7.94 -4.33
CA PRO A 61 6.26 -8.02 -3.68
C PRO A 61 6.19 -9.18 -2.67
N GLU A 62 5.46 -8.98 -1.57
CA GLU A 62 5.31 -9.99 -0.50
C GLU A 62 4.75 -11.33 -1.00
N PHE A 63 3.89 -11.29 -2.02
CA PHE A 63 3.29 -12.48 -2.61
C PHE A 63 4.23 -13.22 -3.56
N ILE A 64 5.47 -12.76 -3.82
CA ILE A 64 6.47 -13.44 -4.65
C ILE A 64 7.53 -14.04 -3.73
N LYS A 65 7.82 -15.33 -3.90
CA LYS A 65 8.83 -16.01 -3.09
C LYS A 65 10.24 -15.49 -3.46
N PRO A 66 11.10 -15.17 -2.47
CA PRO A 66 12.49 -14.78 -2.72
C PRO A 66 13.29 -15.82 -3.51
N LYS A 67 12.88 -17.09 -3.44
CA LYS A 67 13.45 -18.21 -4.19
C LYS A 67 13.38 -18.04 -5.72
N ALA A 68 12.52 -17.16 -6.22
CA ALA A 68 12.48 -16.82 -7.64
C ALA A 68 13.68 -15.94 -8.08
N TYR A 69 14.45 -15.38 -7.15
CA TYR A 69 15.61 -14.54 -7.43
C TYR A 69 16.89 -15.19 -6.94
N ARG A 70 18.01 -14.85 -7.56
CA ARG A 70 19.33 -15.25 -7.08
C ARG A 70 19.73 -14.43 -5.86
N GLN A 71 20.66 -14.94 -5.07
CA GLN A 71 21.32 -14.15 -4.05
C GLN A 71 22.28 -13.15 -4.69
N PHE A 72 22.32 -11.95 -4.12
CA PHE A 72 23.22 -10.88 -4.51
C PHE A 72 24.41 -10.86 -3.57
N CYS A 73 25.57 -10.42 -4.05
CA CYS A 73 26.75 -10.27 -3.19
C CYS A 73 26.58 -9.15 -2.15
N GLY A 74 25.60 -8.28 -2.33
CA GLY A 74 25.25 -7.19 -1.43
C GLY A 74 24.17 -6.27 -2.03
N PRO A 75 23.74 -5.25 -1.28
CA PRO A 75 22.69 -4.31 -1.71
C PRO A 75 23.08 -3.45 -2.91
N ASP A 76 24.38 -3.21 -3.08
CA ASP A 76 24.98 -2.35 -4.12
C ASP A 76 25.43 -3.12 -5.38
N GLU A 77 25.06 -4.39 -5.54
CA GLU A 77 25.47 -5.16 -6.72
C GLU A 77 24.98 -4.48 -8.02
N PRO A 78 25.83 -4.27 -9.03
CA PRO A 78 25.37 -3.66 -10.27
C PRO A 78 24.39 -4.60 -11.01
N LEU A 79 23.13 -4.20 -11.12
CA LEU A 79 22.07 -4.90 -11.85
C LEU A 79 22.19 -4.78 -13.38
N GLY A 80 23.41 -4.76 -13.92
CA GLY A 80 23.63 -4.48 -15.34
C GLY A 80 23.64 -2.98 -15.68
N PRO A 81 23.78 -2.62 -16.96
CA PRO A 81 24.11 -1.26 -17.37
C PRO A 81 22.99 -0.26 -17.08
N GLY A 82 23.16 0.54 -16.02
CA GLY A 82 22.21 1.60 -15.65
C GLY A 82 20.83 1.08 -15.22
N ALA A 83 20.78 -0.14 -14.70
CA ALA A 83 19.55 -0.76 -14.22
C ALA A 83 19.26 -0.46 -12.74
N GLY A 84 17.99 -0.27 -12.40
CA GLY A 84 17.52 -0.15 -11.03
C GLY A 84 16.33 0.82 -10.91
N LEU A 85 15.66 0.78 -9.76
CA LEU A 85 14.46 1.59 -9.47
C LEU A 85 14.66 3.09 -9.78
N ASN A 86 15.81 3.65 -9.39
CA ASN A 86 16.13 5.07 -9.56
C ASN A 86 17.10 5.35 -10.73
N LYS A 87 17.25 4.42 -11.68
CA LYS A 87 18.16 4.56 -12.83
C LYS A 87 17.39 4.74 -14.15
N LYS A 88 18.11 4.88 -15.27
CA LYS A 88 17.53 5.06 -16.62
C LYS A 88 16.80 3.79 -17.07
N TYR A 89 17.37 2.63 -16.82
CA TYR A 89 16.73 1.35 -17.09
C TYR A 89 16.03 0.85 -15.83
N LYS A 90 14.70 0.78 -15.85
CA LYS A 90 13.89 0.48 -14.65
C LYS A 90 13.77 -1.00 -14.32
N ASN A 91 14.08 -1.89 -15.27
CA ASN A 91 13.88 -3.32 -15.11
C ASN A 91 15.13 -3.99 -14.47
N GLY A 92 15.37 -3.70 -13.19
CA GLY A 92 16.43 -4.34 -12.41
C GLY A 92 16.17 -5.84 -12.17
N HIS A 93 14.90 -6.23 -12.04
CA HIS A 93 14.46 -7.60 -11.76
C HIS A 93 14.96 -8.62 -12.78
N TYR A 94 15.08 -8.23 -14.05
CA TYR A 94 15.61 -9.11 -15.10
C TYR A 94 16.97 -9.73 -14.75
N PHE A 95 17.85 -8.95 -14.10
CA PHE A 95 19.20 -9.40 -13.72
C PHE A 95 19.24 -10.17 -12.38
N GLY A 96 18.10 -10.23 -11.69
CA GLY A 96 17.90 -11.03 -10.49
C GLY A 96 17.39 -12.44 -10.75
N TYR A 97 16.90 -12.74 -11.96
CA TYR A 97 16.46 -14.08 -12.29
C TYR A 97 17.62 -15.04 -12.53
N HIS A 98 17.37 -16.31 -12.22
CA HIS A 98 18.23 -17.45 -12.47
C HIS A 98 17.48 -18.52 -13.27
N ARG A 99 18.16 -19.61 -13.64
CA ARG A 99 17.58 -20.65 -14.49
C ARG A 99 16.25 -21.23 -14.00
N PHE A 100 16.07 -21.38 -12.68
CA PHE A 100 14.84 -21.93 -12.09
C PHE A 100 13.74 -20.91 -11.79
N SER A 101 13.94 -19.62 -12.03
CA SER A 101 13.00 -18.56 -11.63
C SER A 101 11.62 -18.76 -12.25
N PHE A 102 11.57 -19.18 -13.52
CA PHE A 102 10.32 -19.46 -14.21
C PHE A 102 9.50 -20.55 -13.50
N VAL A 103 10.15 -21.65 -13.12
CA VAL A 103 9.49 -22.78 -12.47
C VAL A 103 8.99 -22.38 -11.08
N GLU A 104 9.77 -21.61 -10.32
CA GLU A 104 9.36 -21.10 -9.01
C GLU A 104 8.13 -20.18 -9.11
N LEU A 105 8.13 -19.23 -10.05
CA LEU A 105 6.99 -18.34 -10.28
C LEU A 105 5.76 -19.10 -10.79
N GLN A 106 5.95 -20.09 -11.67
CA GLN A 106 4.87 -20.92 -12.17
C GLN A 106 4.23 -21.72 -11.03
N ASN A 107 5.03 -22.43 -10.23
CA ASN A 107 4.55 -23.20 -9.09
C ASN A 107 3.82 -22.31 -8.07
N GLN A 108 4.36 -21.12 -7.82
CA GLN A 108 3.70 -20.13 -6.97
C GLN A 108 2.36 -19.67 -7.53
N SER A 109 2.28 -19.38 -8.82
CA SER A 109 1.02 -18.98 -9.47
C SER A 109 -0.05 -20.07 -9.38
N VAL A 110 0.33 -21.34 -9.51
CA VAL A 110 -0.56 -22.49 -9.34
C VAL A 110 -1.04 -22.58 -7.90
N GLY A 111 -0.14 -22.43 -6.92
CA GLY A 111 -0.49 -22.40 -5.49
C GLY A 111 -1.53 -21.32 -5.16
N LEU A 112 -1.28 -20.07 -5.60
CA LEU A 112 -2.21 -18.95 -5.39
C LEU A 112 -3.58 -19.19 -6.05
N ARG A 113 -3.60 -19.82 -7.22
CA ARG A 113 -4.84 -20.18 -7.92
C ARG A 113 -5.63 -21.24 -7.15
N ASP A 114 -4.95 -22.24 -6.63
CA ASP A 114 -5.58 -23.34 -5.91
C ASP A 114 -6.05 -22.90 -4.52
N GLU A 115 -5.30 -22.02 -3.83
CA GLU A 115 -5.73 -21.32 -2.61
C GLU A 115 -7.00 -20.50 -2.85
N ARG A 116 -7.07 -19.74 -3.95
CA ARG A 116 -8.29 -19.00 -4.31
C ARG A 116 -9.49 -19.93 -4.48
N ARG A 117 -9.32 -21.09 -5.13
CA ARG A 117 -10.39 -22.09 -5.31
C ARG A 117 -10.83 -22.68 -3.97
N ALA A 118 -9.88 -22.99 -3.09
CA ALA A 118 -10.17 -23.54 -1.76
C ALA A 118 -10.93 -22.55 -0.87
N CYS A 119 -10.64 -21.25 -0.97
CA CYS A 119 -11.34 -20.19 -0.23
C CYS A 119 -12.69 -19.77 -0.84
N GLY A 120 -13.22 -20.52 -1.83
CA GLY A 120 -14.50 -20.22 -2.46
C GLY A 120 -14.47 -19.04 -3.44
N GLY A 121 -13.28 -18.63 -3.89
CA GLY A 121 -13.15 -17.65 -4.97
C GLY A 121 -13.76 -18.23 -6.24
N ALA A 122 -14.81 -17.57 -6.75
CA ALA A 122 -15.44 -17.96 -8.00
C ALA A 122 -14.38 -18.09 -9.11
N PRO A 123 -14.37 -19.19 -9.88
CA PRO A 123 -13.51 -19.27 -11.04
C PRO A 123 -13.85 -18.09 -11.97
N VAL A 124 -12.82 -17.37 -12.44
CA VAL A 124 -13.01 -16.46 -13.57
C VAL A 124 -13.53 -17.35 -14.70
N PRO A 125 -14.72 -17.07 -15.27
CA PRO A 125 -15.24 -17.87 -16.35
C PRO A 125 -14.22 -17.82 -17.49
N THR A 126 -13.57 -18.94 -17.76
CA THR A 126 -12.99 -19.18 -19.07
C THR A 126 -14.17 -19.33 -20.03
N GLU A 127 -14.15 -18.56 -21.12
CA GLU A 127 -15.22 -18.53 -22.12
C GLU A 127 -15.40 -19.91 -22.76
N GLU A 128 -16.24 -20.74 -22.16
CA GLU A 128 -16.77 -21.96 -22.75
C GLU A 128 -18.28 -22.00 -22.51
N ASP A 129 -19.00 -22.21 -23.60
CA ASP A 129 -20.45 -22.22 -23.77
C ASP A 129 -21.19 -22.97 -22.65
N VAL A 130 -22.18 -22.32 -22.05
CA VAL A 130 -23.19 -23.01 -21.23
C VAL A 130 -24.58 -22.56 -21.66
N ASP A 131 -25.28 -23.50 -22.29
CA ASP A 131 -26.68 -23.43 -22.71
C ASP A 131 -27.62 -22.91 -21.61
N ASP A 132 -28.38 -21.87 -21.96
CA ASP A 132 -29.40 -21.19 -21.16
C ASP A 132 -30.75 -21.91 -21.31
N GLU A 133 -31.14 -22.82 -20.40
CA GLU A 133 -32.54 -23.30 -20.32
C GLU A 133 -33.11 -23.49 -18.89
N LYS A 134 -32.50 -22.93 -17.83
CA LYS A 134 -33.09 -22.98 -16.46
C LYS A 134 -32.81 -21.73 -15.62
N ARG A 135 -33.30 -20.56 -16.03
CA ARG A 135 -32.94 -19.26 -15.40
C ARG A 135 -34.06 -18.50 -14.67
N ASP A 136 -35.27 -19.03 -14.56
CA ASP A 136 -36.38 -18.23 -14.01
C ASP A 136 -36.53 -18.32 -12.49
N ASP A 137 -36.26 -19.47 -11.87
CA ASP A 137 -36.38 -19.64 -10.40
C ASP A 137 -35.28 -18.91 -9.59
N ASN A 138 -34.24 -18.40 -10.25
CA ASN A 138 -33.08 -17.77 -9.58
C ASN A 138 -33.20 -16.23 -9.47
N LEU A 139 -34.08 -15.61 -10.25
CA LEU A 139 -34.22 -14.14 -10.30
C LEU A 139 -34.90 -13.56 -9.05
N GLU A 140 -35.89 -14.26 -8.49
CA GLU A 140 -36.57 -13.82 -7.27
C GLU A 140 -35.67 -13.96 -6.03
N SER A 141 -34.91 -15.04 -5.94
CA SER A 141 -33.91 -15.25 -4.88
C SER A 141 -32.83 -14.16 -4.89
N MET A 142 -32.36 -13.76 -6.07
CA MET A 142 -31.38 -12.69 -6.22
C MET A 142 -31.93 -11.33 -5.78
N LYS A 143 -33.16 -10.98 -6.18
CA LYS A 143 -33.82 -9.74 -5.78
C LYS A 143 -34.04 -9.65 -4.26
N GLU A 144 -34.32 -10.77 -3.60
CA GLU A 144 -34.46 -10.80 -2.14
C GLU A 144 -33.11 -10.59 -1.43
N GLN A 145 -32.02 -11.15 -1.97
CA GLN A 145 -30.66 -10.92 -1.47
C GLN A 145 -30.20 -9.47 -1.69
N GLU A 146 -30.51 -8.87 -2.84
CA GLU A 146 -30.22 -7.46 -3.13
C GLU A 146 -30.88 -6.54 -2.11
N LYS A 147 -32.17 -6.74 -1.80
CA LYS A 147 -32.87 -5.98 -0.78
C LYS A 147 -32.22 -6.11 0.60
N LYS A 148 -31.84 -7.33 0.99
CA LYS A 148 -31.13 -7.58 2.27
C LYS A 148 -29.78 -6.86 2.32
N CYS A 149 -29.05 -6.83 1.21
CA CYS A 149 -27.78 -6.09 1.11
C CYS A 149 -27.99 -4.56 1.20
N GLU A 150 -29.01 -4.02 0.53
CA GLU A 150 -29.34 -2.59 0.60
C GLU A 150 -29.74 -2.16 2.01
N GLU A 151 -30.52 -2.99 2.72
CA GLU A 151 -30.88 -2.75 4.11
C GLU A 151 -29.65 -2.71 5.03
N GLN A 152 -28.71 -3.65 4.86
CA GLN A 152 -27.46 -3.69 5.61
C GLN A 152 -26.55 -2.48 5.32
N LEU A 153 -26.47 -2.06 4.06
CA LEU A 153 -25.71 -0.86 3.69
C LEU A 153 -26.33 0.41 4.30
N ALA A 154 -27.66 0.49 4.34
CA ALA A 154 -28.38 1.60 4.94
C ALA A 154 -28.18 1.66 6.47
N THR A 155 -28.17 0.54 7.17
CA THR A 155 -27.91 0.49 8.63
C THR A 155 -26.47 0.90 8.94
N GLN A 156 -25.48 0.33 8.24
CA GLN A 156 -24.07 0.69 8.42
C GLN A 156 -23.80 2.17 8.12
N ALA A 157 -24.45 2.74 7.10
CA ALA A 157 -24.34 4.17 6.79
C ALA A 157 -24.89 5.05 7.93
N LYS A 158 -26.01 4.64 8.55
CA LYS A 158 -26.59 5.35 9.70
C LYS A 158 -25.67 5.25 10.93
N GLU A 159 -25.14 4.06 11.22
CA GLU A 159 -24.20 3.84 12.33
C GLU A 159 -22.91 4.66 12.18
N LYS A 160 -22.30 4.66 10.98
CA LYS A 160 -21.12 5.48 10.68
C LYS A 160 -21.39 6.97 10.85
N LYS A 161 -22.57 7.45 10.45
CA LYS A 161 -22.98 8.86 10.66
C LYS A 161 -23.12 9.18 12.16
N VAL A 162 -23.72 8.29 12.95
CA VAL A 162 -23.86 8.48 14.41
C VAL A 162 -22.51 8.43 15.12
N ALA A 163 -21.65 7.46 14.76
CA ALA A 163 -20.30 7.34 15.32
C ALA A 163 -19.44 8.57 14.99
N SER A 164 -19.53 9.08 13.75
CA SER A 164 -18.84 10.31 13.34
C SER A 164 -19.31 11.53 14.13
N LYS A 165 -20.63 11.69 14.34
CA LYS A 165 -21.17 12.76 15.19
C LYS A 165 -20.66 12.66 16.63
N LYS A 166 -20.75 11.48 17.25
CA LYS A 166 -20.23 11.23 18.61
C LYS A 166 -18.72 11.49 18.72
N ALA A 167 -17.94 11.15 17.69
CA ALA A 167 -16.50 11.41 17.67
C ALA A 167 -16.19 12.92 17.57
N LYS A 168 -16.95 13.68 16.78
CA LYS A 168 -16.82 15.15 16.71
C LYS A 168 -17.19 15.81 18.03
N GLU A 169 -18.24 15.35 18.68
CA GLU A 169 -18.68 15.85 19.99
C GLU A 169 -17.62 15.61 21.07
N LYS A 170 -17.07 14.38 21.17
CA LYS A 170 -15.96 14.07 22.08
C LYS A 170 -14.71 14.90 21.81
N LYS A 171 -14.40 15.20 20.55
CA LYS A 171 -13.27 16.08 20.19
C LYS A 171 -13.51 17.52 20.64
N LEU A 172 -14.73 18.02 20.46
CA LEU A 172 -15.12 19.36 20.88
C LEU A 172 -15.06 19.50 22.41
N GLU A 173 -15.55 18.51 23.14
CA GLU A 173 -15.52 18.48 24.61
C GLU A 173 -14.08 18.52 25.14
N LYS A 174 -13.18 17.68 24.60
CA LYS A 174 -11.75 17.71 24.94
C LYS A 174 -11.09 19.07 24.68
N MET A 175 -11.45 19.74 23.59
CA MET A 175 -10.95 21.08 23.27
C MET A 175 -11.44 22.14 24.28
N CYS A 176 -12.71 22.07 24.69
CA CYS A 176 -13.27 22.96 25.71
C CYS A 176 -12.61 22.73 27.08
N GLU A 177 -12.37 21.48 27.45
CA GLU A 177 -11.72 21.14 28.73
C GLU A 177 -10.27 21.62 28.78
N LEU A 178 -9.52 21.42 27.69
CA LEU A 178 -8.15 21.91 27.57
C LEU A 178 -8.07 23.44 27.63
N ARG A 179 -9.07 24.14 27.09
CA ARG A 179 -9.18 25.61 27.22
C ARG A 179 -9.40 26.04 28.68
N ARG A 180 -10.26 25.35 29.42
CA ARG A 180 -10.50 25.63 30.86
C ARG A 180 -9.23 25.39 31.70
N GLN A 181 -8.48 24.34 31.42
CA GLN A 181 -7.20 24.07 32.10
C GLN A 181 -6.18 25.19 31.82
N LYS A 182 -6.04 25.61 30.57
CA LYS A 182 -5.14 26.72 30.20
C LYS A 182 -5.52 28.03 30.90
N GLU A 183 -6.81 28.33 31.03
CA GLU A 183 -7.28 29.52 31.74
C GLU A 183 -6.95 29.48 33.23
N LYS A 184 -7.09 28.32 33.88
CA LYS A 184 -6.69 28.14 35.29
C LYS A 184 -5.19 28.36 35.49
N VAL A 185 -4.36 27.82 34.59
CA VAL A 185 -2.90 28.01 34.64
C VAL A 185 -2.54 29.49 34.44
N ALA A 186 -3.15 30.16 33.46
CA ALA A 186 -2.93 31.60 33.23
C ALA A 186 -3.26 32.44 34.48
N LYS A 187 -4.41 32.19 35.11
CA LYS A 187 -4.80 32.88 36.36
C LYS A 187 -3.84 32.59 37.52
N SER A 188 -3.23 31.41 37.57
CA SER A 188 -2.22 31.07 38.59
C SER A 188 -0.93 31.85 38.35
N ILE A 189 -0.46 31.88 37.10
CA ILE A 189 0.73 32.63 36.70
C ILE A 189 0.55 34.13 36.96
N ASP A 190 -0.61 34.70 36.63
CA ASP A 190 -0.89 36.12 36.87
C ASP A 190 -0.85 36.47 38.38
N LYS A 191 -1.34 35.56 39.23
CA LYS A 191 -1.24 35.71 40.69
C LYS A 191 0.20 35.65 41.18
N GLU A 192 1.01 34.70 40.71
CA GLU A 192 2.43 34.61 41.05
C GLU A 192 3.20 35.86 40.61
N ILE A 193 2.95 36.35 39.38
CA ILE A 193 3.55 37.59 38.89
C ILE A 193 3.16 38.77 39.81
N SER A 194 1.89 38.86 40.21
CA SER A 194 1.43 39.93 41.11
C SER A 194 2.15 39.90 42.46
N ILE A 195 2.38 38.71 43.04
CA ILE A 195 3.10 38.54 44.31
C ILE A 195 4.57 38.97 44.17
N VAL A 196 5.23 38.56 43.09
CA VAL A 196 6.63 38.93 42.84
C VAL A 196 6.77 40.45 42.65
N LEU A 197 5.81 41.09 41.98
CA LEU A 197 5.82 42.54 41.79
C LEU A 197 5.63 43.29 43.12
N SER A 198 4.71 42.87 43.99
CA SER A 198 4.55 43.50 45.31
C SER A 198 5.81 43.34 46.18
N ASP A 199 6.41 42.14 46.18
CA ASP A 199 7.65 41.88 46.93
C ASP A 199 8.84 42.73 46.45
N CYS A 200 8.82 43.16 45.18
CA CYS A 200 9.83 44.05 44.61
C CYS A 200 9.59 45.52 44.98
N GLU A 201 8.33 45.96 45.06
CA GLU A 201 7.97 47.33 45.45
C GLU A 201 8.31 47.58 46.94
N ASP A 202 7.99 46.64 47.83
CA ASP A 202 8.29 46.75 49.27
C ASP A 202 9.81 46.81 49.59
N LYS A 203 10.65 46.25 48.70
CA LYS A 203 12.12 46.28 48.82
C LYS A 203 12.75 47.56 48.27
N LEU A 204 12.05 48.32 47.43
CA LEU A 204 12.53 49.59 46.88
C LEU A 204 12.33 50.75 47.86
N ASP A 205 11.28 50.73 48.68
CA ASP A 205 11.00 51.79 49.66
C ASP A 205 11.95 51.80 50.88
N ASN A 206 12.70 50.71 51.11
CA ASN A 206 13.61 50.57 52.25
C ASN A 206 15.10 50.78 51.92
N ASN A 207 15.45 51.09 50.66
CA ASN A 207 16.84 51.28 50.26
C ASN A 207 16.97 52.45 49.30
N SER A 208 17.25 53.65 49.83
CA SER A 208 17.62 54.81 49.04
C SER A 208 19.00 54.58 48.39
N CYS A 209 19.06 53.84 47.28
CA CYS A 209 20.27 53.77 46.47
C CYS A 209 19.94 53.56 44.99
N LYS A 210 20.04 54.67 44.24
CA LYS A 210 20.28 54.79 42.80
C LYS A 210 19.39 53.91 41.91
N SER A 211 18.31 54.54 41.47
CA SER A 211 17.43 54.16 40.37
C SER A 211 18.19 53.56 39.18
N PHE A 212 18.15 52.23 39.07
CA PHE A 212 18.27 51.51 37.82
C PHE A 212 16.86 51.00 37.50
N ASP A 213 16.34 51.34 36.33
CA ASP A 213 14.92 51.22 35.98
C ASP A 213 14.54 49.76 35.67
N CYS A 214 14.56 48.92 36.71
CA CYS A 214 14.28 47.48 36.64
C CYS A 214 12.88 47.18 36.07
N GLN A 215 11.96 48.13 36.17
CA GLN A 215 10.59 47.98 35.69
C GLN A 215 10.51 47.90 34.15
N GLU A 216 11.37 48.64 33.44
CA GLU A 216 11.40 48.64 31.98
C GLU A 216 11.99 47.33 31.44
N MET A 217 13.01 46.80 32.11
CA MET A 217 13.67 45.55 31.75
C MET A 217 12.75 44.33 31.93
N VAL A 218 11.97 44.30 33.03
CA VAL A 218 10.98 43.23 33.27
C VAL A 218 9.86 43.29 32.23
N LYS A 219 9.34 44.50 31.91
CA LYS A 219 8.35 44.67 30.85
C LYS A 219 8.87 44.21 29.48
N ALA A 220 10.11 44.55 29.12
CA ALA A 220 10.75 44.13 27.88
C ALA A 220 10.96 42.61 27.80
N ALA A 221 11.34 41.97 28.91
CA ALA A 221 11.52 40.52 28.98
C ALA A 221 10.19 39.76 28.82
N VAL A 222 9.12 40.23 29.46
CA VAL A 222 7.77 39.65 29.34
C VAL A 222 7.22 39.80 27.92
N GLU A 223 7.42 40.96 27.28
CA GLU A 223 7.03 41.17 25.89
C GLU A 223 7.77 40.24 24.91
N LYS A 224 9.07 40.04 25.12
CA LYS A 224 9.90 39.15 24.30
C LYS A 224 9.47 37.69 24.48
N ALA A 225 9.13 37.27 25.70
CA ALA A 225 8.58 35.95 25.97
C ALA A 225 7.22 35.72 25.28
N ARG A 226 6.32 36.72 25.31
CA ARG A 226 5.02 36.66 24.61
C ARG A 226 5.17 36.55 23.09
N LYS A 227 6.08 37.31 22.49
CA LYS A 227 6.40 37.26 21.04
C LYS A 227 7.01 35.93 20.61
N ASN A 228 7.79 35.28 21.47
CA ASN A 228 8.37 33.97 21.18
C ASN A 228 7.33 32.83 21.32
N ALA A 229 6.37 32.95 22.24
CA ALA A 229 5.29 31.99 22.37
C ALA A 229 4.35 32.00 21.15
N SER A 230 4.04 33.18 20.60
CA SER A 230 3.17 33.30 19.42
C SER A 230 3.82 32.83 18.10
N LYS A 231 5.15 32.94 17.96
CA LYS A 231 5.89 32.38 16.79
C LYS A 231 5.89 30.85 16.78
N LYS A 232 5.93 30.20 17.95
CA LYS A 232 5.95 28.73 18.04
C LYS A 232 4.62 28.08 17.61
N ASP A 233 3.52 28.82 17.66
CA ASP A 233 2.21 28.36 17.17
C ASP A 233 2.00 28.61 15.65
N SER A 234 2.72 29.55 15.04
CA SER A 234 2.63 29.81 13.59
C SER A 234 3.45 28.82 12.74
N ASP A 235 4.58 28.33 13.24
CA ASP A 235 5.42 27.38 12.48
C ASP A 235 4.81 25.96 12.48
N LYS A 236 4.15 25.54 13.56
CA LYS A 236 3.34 24.30 13.58
C LYS A 236 2.13 24.31 12.64
N LYS A 237 1.73 25.46 12.10
CA LYS A 237 0.62 25.59 11.14
C LYS A 237 1.09 25.61 9.67
N LYS A 238 2.39 25.73 9.40
CA LYS A 238 2.96 25.65 8.05
C LYS A 238 3.26 24.20 7.64
N ASP A 239 3.69 23.36 8.57
CA ASP A 239 3.98 21.93 8.28
C ASP A 239 2.71 21.09 8.01
N ALA A 240 1.52 21.60 8.37
CA ALA A 240 0.25 20.93 8.06
C ALA A 240 -0.35 21.33 6.70
N LYS A 241 0.21 22.34 6.00
CA LYS A 241 -0.34 22.85 4.73
C LYS A 241 0.44 22.41 3.49
N GLU A 242 1.56 21.71 3.66
CA GLU A 242 2.38 21.18 2.55
C GLU A 242 2.04 19.70 2.21
N ALA A 243 1.23 19.02 3.03
CA ALA A 243 0.75 17.66 2.76
C ALA A 243 -0.51 17.61 1.86
N ASP A 244 -1.20 18.73 1.62
CA ASP A 244 -2.54 18.75 0.99
C ASP A 244 -2.58 19.40 -0.41
N LYS A 245 -1.42 19.57 -1.07
CA LYS A 245 -1.32 20.27 -2.38
C LYS A 245 -0.65 19.45 -3.49
N LYS A 246 -0.68 18.12 -3.40
CA LYS A 246 -0.08 17.19 -4.39
C LYS A 246 -1.06 16.26 -5.11
N SER A 247 -2.37 16.51 -5.06
CA SER A 247 -3.38 15.66 -5.73
C SER A 247 -4.06 16.24 -6.97
N ASP A 248 -3.87 17.53 -7.30
CA ASP A 248 -4.59 18.16 -8.42
C ASP A 248 -3.62 18.68 -9.48
N ASP A 249 -2.96 17.77 -10.22
CA ASP A 249 -2.39 18.11 -11.53
C ASP A 249 -2.14 16.84 -12.37
N LYS A 250 -3.23 16.20 -12.81
CA LYS A 250 -3.17 15.19 -13.89
C LYS A 250 -4.50 15.07 -14.63
N SER A 251 -4.96 16.16 -15.22
CA SER A 251 -6.07 16.16 -16.18
C SER A 251 -5.80 17.09 -17.36
N LYS A 252 -4.89 16.69 -18.25
CA LYS A 252 -4.90 17.06 -19.69
C LYS A 252 -3.75 16.42 -20.45
N CYS A 253 -4.10 15.55 -21.39
CA CYS A 253 -3.50 15.36 -22.72
C CYS A 253 -4.23 14.15 -23.32
N GLU A 254 -5.29 14.39 -24.07
CA GLU A 254 -5.26 14.61 -25.52
C GLU A 254 -5.33 13.28 -26.27
N THR A 255 -6.55 13.02 -26.75
CA THR A 255 -6.88 12.19 -27.90
C THR A 255 -6.01 12.58 -29.09
N ASP A 256 -5.31 11.62 -29.67
CA ASP A 256 -4.91 11.72 -31.07
C ASP A 256 -5.18 10.41 -31.82
N LYS A 257 -5.79 10.59 -32.98
CA LYS A 257 -6.28 9.54 -33.88
C LYS A 257 -5.13 9.11 -34.77
N GLY A 258 -4.95 7.80 -34.93
CA GLY A 258 -3.97 7.23 -35.84
C GLY A 258 -4.54 6.05 -36.59
N ASP A 259 -5.40 6.35 -37.57
CA ASP A 259 -5.70 5.43 -38.68
C ASP A 259 -4.40 5.10 -39.42
N LYS A 260 -4.07 3.81 -39.56
CA LYS A 260 -3.21 3.30 -40.63
C LYS A 260 -3.53 1.82 -40.88
N LYS A 261 -4.32 1.58 -41.93
CA LYS A 261 -4.15 0.43 -42.83
C LYS A 261 -3.42 0.93 -44.08
N PRO A 262 -2.59 0.08 -44.69
CA PRO A 262 -3.06 -0.64 -45.87
C PRO A 262 -3.28 -2.13 -45.63
#